data_AF-A0A662CLJ4-F1
#
_entry.id   AF-A0A662CLJ4-F1
#
_cell.length_a   1.000
_cell.length_b   1.000
_cell.length_c   1.000
_cell.angle_alpha   90.00
_cell.angle_beta   90.00
_cell.angle_gamma   90.00
#
_symmetry.space_group_name_H-M   'P 1'
#
loop_
_entity.id
_entity.type
_entity.pdbx_description
1 polymer ?
#
loop_
_entity_poly.entity_id
_entity_poly.type
_entity_poly.pdbx_seq_one_letter_code
_entity_poly.pdbx_strand_id
1 'polypeptide(L)'
;MNVSLVIVVGLALYVFLYWVYGRFLQEKVVRVSEEPTPAVRLYDGVDFVPANKYVLFGHHFASIAGAAPIVGPAIALAWGWVPALLWVWLGNIFIGAVHDYLSLMSSVRYDGHSVQWVAGRVIKRRTGYIFAWFIFFVLILVVAAFGAVLGKIFVKTPAVPSAYLFKIVAGLILGVLLYRLKLDFRLSTIIGIIMLVAAIVLGEKFPIKASYNTWMVVFFFYIIIAASLPVQVLLQPRDYLNAWLLVGGLVLGGVAV
;
A
#
# COMPACT_ATOMS: atom_id res chain seq x y z
N MET A 1 20.74 1.54 24.51
CA MET A 1 19.29 1.77 24.70
C MET A 1 18.56 0.52 24.21
N ASN A 2 17.62 -0.02 24.98
CA ASN A 2 16.93 -1.25 24.60
C ASN A 2 15.98 -0.95 23.42
N VAL A 3 16.20 -1.60 22.26
CA VAL A 3 15.40 -1.38 21.03
C VAL A 3 13.93 -1.68 21.30
N SER A 4 13.63 -2.68 22.12
CA SER A 4 12.27 -3.03 22.53
C SER A 4 11.58 -1.87 23.26
N LEU A 5 12.32 -1.11 24.08
CA LEU A 5 11.79 0.06 24.79
C LEU A 5 11.45 1.19 23.81
N VAL A 6 12.27 1.43 22.79
CA VAL A 6 11.99 2.42 21.74
C VAL A 6 10.71 2.05 20.98
N ILE A 7 10.54 0.79 20.63
CA ILE A 7 9.34 0.30 19.95
C ILE A 7 8.10 0.50 20.81
N VAL A 8 8.15 0.10 22.09
CA VAL A 8 7.03 0.26 23.03
C VAL A 8 6.65 1.73 23.22
N VAL A 9 7.63 2.61 23.39
CA VAL A 9 7.39 4.07 23.50
C VAL A 9 6.77 4.61 22.21
N GLY A 10 7.28 4.21 21.04
CA GLY A 10 6.71 4.61 19.75
C GLY A 10 5.26 4.15 19.60
N LEU A 11 4.96 2.89 19.91
CA LEU A 11 3.59 2.35 19.87
C LEU A 11 2.66 3.11 20.83
N ALA A 12 3.11 3.36 22.06
CA ALA A 12 2.34 4.13 23.03
C ALA A 12 2.04 5.55 22.52
N LEU A 13 3.03 6.21 21.91
CA LEU A 13 2.89 7.53 21.30
C LEU A 13 1.86 7.51 20.15
N TYR A 14 1.95 6.53 19.25
CA TYR A 14 1.00 6.37 18.13
C TYR A 14 -0.42 6.13 18.62
N VAL A 15 -0.62 5.25 19.60
CA VAL A 15 -1.94 4.98 20.19
C VAL A 15 -2.47 6.23 20.87
N PHE A 16 -1.67 6.89 21.71
CA PHE A 16 -2.09 8.11 22.38
C PHE A 16 -2.51 9.21 21.41
N LEU A 17 -1.69 9.50 20.39
CA LEU A 17 -2.00 10.56 19.41
C LEU A 17 -3.13 10.18 18.45
N TYR A 18 -3.34 8.89 18.16
CA TYR A 18 -4.54 8.45 17.43
C TYR A 18 -5.82 8.81 18.19
N TRP A 19 -5.86 8.58 19.51
CA TRP A 19 -7.03 8.89 20.33
C TRP A 19 -7.23 10.38 20.57
N VAL A 20 -6.16 11.14 20.74
CA VAL A 20 -6.26 12.59 21.01
C VAL A 20 -6.37 13.38 19.72
N TYR A 21 -5.32 13.34 18.90
CA TYR A 21 -5.21 14.16 17.69
C TYR A 21 -6.06 13.59 16.54
N GLY A 22 -6.11 12.26 16.38
CA GLY A 22 -6.97 11.62 15.39
C GLY A 22 -8.46 11.92 15.61
N ARG A 23 -8.95 11.85 16.85
CA ARG A 23 -10.33 12.26 17.19
C ARG A 23 -10.57 13.74 16.94
N PHE A 24 -9.62 14.60 17.32
CA PHE A 24 -9.71 16.03 17.01
C PHE A 24 -9.87 16.28 15.50
N LEU A 25 -9.06 15.62 14.66
CA LEU A 25 -9.17 15.72 13.21
C LEU A 25 -10.53 15.20 12.72
N GLN A 26 -10.97 14.05 13.20
CA GLN A 26 -12.26 13.44 12.81
C GLN A 26 -13.45 14.36 13.14
N GLU A 27 -13.48 14.92 14.34
CA GLU A 27 -14.64 15.66 14.85
C GLU A 27 -14.62 17.14 14.49
N LYS A 28 -13.45 17.81 14.59
CA LYS A 28 -13.36 19.27 14.45
C LYS A 28 -13.00 19.71 13.05
N VAL A 29 -12.12 18.98 12.37
CA VAL A 29 -11.62 19.34 11.03
C VAL A 29 -12.47 18.67 9.95
N VAL A 30 -12.51 17.34 9.96
CA VAL A 30 -13.18 16.56 8.92
C VAL A 30 -14.67 16.54 9.13
N ARG A 31 -15.19 16.52 10.36
CA ARG A 31 -16.63 16.37 10.66
C ARG A 31 -17.23 15.22 9.85
N VAL A 32 -16.76 14.00 10.14
CA VAL A 32 -17.16 12.79 9.42
C VAL A 32 -18.68 12.63 9.46
N SER A 33 -19.28 12.43 8.28
CA SER A 33 -20.70 12.10 8.13
C SER A 33 -20.92 10.61 8.35
N GLU A 34 -22.09 10.24 8.86
CA GLU A 34 -22.53 8.84 8.98
C GLU A 34 -23.11 8.29 7.66
N GLU A 35 -23.14 9.11 6.60
CA GLU A 35 -23.60 8.70 5.28
C GLU A 35 -22.79 7.50 4.74
N PRO A 36 -23.45 6.56 4.05
CA PRO A 36 -22.75 5.47 3.37
C PRO A 36 -21.70 6.00 2.40
N THR A 37 -20.51 5.39 2.44
CA THR A 37 -19.42 5.75 1.51
C THR A 37 -19.84 5.59 0.05
N PRO A 38 -19.21 6.30 -0.91
CA PRO A 38 -19.50 6.17 -2.33
C PRO A 38 -19.46 4.73 -2.85
N ALA A 39 -18.58 3.88 -2.30
CA ALA A 39 -18.51 2.46 -2.65
C ALA A 39 -19.83 1.69 -2.42
N VAL A 40 -20.64 2.12 -1.44
CA VAL A 40 -21.95 1.53 -1.13
C VAL A 40 -23.06 2.30 -1.84
N ARG A 41 -23.03 3.65 -1.77
CA ARG A 41 -24.10 4.50 -2.32
C ARG A 41 -24.16 4.49 -3.86
N LEU A 42 -23.01 4.41 -4.53
CA LEU A 42 -22.87 4.45 -5.98
C LEU A 42 -22.52 3.07 -6.58
N TYR A 43 -22.85 1.98 -5.88
CA TYR A 43 -22.47 0.64 -6.28
C TYR A 43 -22.87 0.30 -7.72
N ASP A 44 -21.88 -0.04 -8.55
CA ASP A 44 -22.04 -0.40 -9.96
C ASP A 44 -21.41 -1.76 -10.32
N GLY A 45 -20.71 -2.39 -9.37
CA GLY A 45 -20.02 -3.66 -9.59
C GLY A 45 -18.71 -3.54 -10.38
N VAL A 46 -18.28 -2.32 -10.75
CA VAL A 46 -17.07 -2.06 -11.54
C VAL A 46 -16.20 -1.01 -10.84
N ASP A 47 -16.61 0.25 -10.82
CA ASP A 47 -15.83 1.36 -10.23
C ASP A 47 -16.11 1.52 -8.72
N PHE A 48 -17.35 1.25 -8.30
CA PHE A 48 -17.80 1.34 -6.91
C PHE A 48 -18.21 -0.04 -6.40
N VAL A 49 -17.34 -0.62 -5.55
CA VAL A 49 -17.61 -1.91 -4.90
C VAL A 49 -17.16 -1.87 -3.44
N PRO A 50 -18.03 -2.26 -2.49
CA PRO A 50 -17.67 -2.37 -1.09
C PRO A 50 -16.58 -3.42 -0.87
N ALA A 51 -15.50 -3.02 -0.23
CA ALA A 51 -14.43 -3.91 0.18
C ALA A 51 -14.57 -4.31 1.65
N ASN A 52 -14.13 -5.53 1.98
CA ASN A 52 -13.95 -5.89 3.39
C ASN A 52 -12.86 -4.99 4.02
N LYS A 53 -13.14 -4.42 5.20
CA LYS A 53 -12.25 -3.49 5.89
C LYS A 53 -10.82 -4.01 6.11
N TYR A 54 -10.64 -5.32 6.32
CA TYR A 54 -9.31 -5.91 6.53
C TYR A 54 -8.53 -6.04 5.22
N VAL A 55 -9.23 -6.37 4.12
CA VAL A 55 -8.64 -6.41 2.78
C VAL A 55 -8.26 -5.00 2.33
N LEU A 56 -9.15 -4.03 2.57
CA LEU A 56 -8.90 -2.62 2.31
C LEU A 56 -7.70 -2.09 3.11
N PHE A 57 -7.65 -2.40 4.42
CA PHE A 57 -6.49 -2.06 5.26
C PHE A 57 -5.20 -2.66 4.71
N GLY A 58 -5.19 -3.94 4.36
CA GLY A 58 -4.01 -4.59 3.80
C GLY A 58 -3.57 -3.97 2.47
N HIS A 59 -4.51 -3.62 1.60
CA HIS A 59 -4.21 -2.93 0.35
C HIS A 59 -3.55 -1.56 0.59
N HIS A 60 -4.09 -0.73 1.49
CA HIS A 60 -3.47 0.55 1.83
C HIS A 60 -2.12 0.39 2.54
N PHE A 61 -2.03 -0.55 3.49
CA PHE A 61 -0.80 -0.79 4.23
C PHE A 61 0.34 -1.21 3.30
N ALA A 62 0.11 -2.17 2.40
CA ALA A 62 1.09 -2.57 1.41
C ALA A 62 1.43 -1.45 0.41
N SER A 63 0.48 -0.57 0.08
CA SER A 63 0.73 0.55 -0.84
C SER A 63 1.64 1.63 -0.23
N ILE A 64 1.58 1.82 1.09
CA ILE A 64 2.41 2.80 1.81
C ILE A 64 3.76 2.20 2.21
N ALA A 65 3.79 0.90 2.54
CA ALA A 65 4.98 0.15 2.95
C ALA A 65 5.94 -0.17 1.78
N GLY A 66 6.28 0.85 0.99
CA GLY A 66 7.24 0.77 -0.10
C GLY A 66 8.70 0.91 0.33
N ALA A 67 9.58 1.17 -0.62
CA ALA A 67 11.01 1.36 -0.37
C ALA A 67 11.32 2.68 0.38
N ALA A 68 10.46 3.69 0.26
CA ALA A 68 10.67 5.01 0.86
C ALA A 68 10.72 4.96 2.41
N PRO A 69 9.81 4.28 3.12
CA PRO A 69 9.93 4.03 4.55
C PRO A 69 11.19 3.28 5.01
N ILE A 70 11.92 2.62 4.12
CA ILE A 70 13.17 1.92 4.44
C ILE A 70 14.37 2.84 4.20
N VAL A 71 14.43 3.42 2.99
CA VAL A 71 15.54 4.27 2.56
C VAL A 71 15.56 5.61 3.31
N GLY A 72 14.39 6.19 3.57
CA GLY A 72 14.26 7.48 4.26
C GLY A 72 14.91 7.45 5.65
N PRO A 73 14.50 6.57 6.57
CA PRO A 73 15.12 6.46 7.88
C PRO A 73 16.60 6.09 7.82
N ALA A 74 17.02 5.24 6.87
CA ALA A 74 18.43 4.90 6.69
C ALA A 74 19.29 6.12 6.34
N ILE A 75 18.80 7.01 5.47
CA ILE A 75 19.46 8.30 5.18
C ILE A 75 19.36 9.22 6.39
N ALA A 76 18.22 9.24 7.10
CA ALA A 76 18.01 10.07 8.27
C ALA A 76 19.01 9.80 9.41
N LEU A 77 19.56 8.59 9.49
CA LEU A 77 20.61 8.24 10.44
C LEU A 77 21.89 9.07 10.25
N ALA A 78 22.11 9.69 9.09
CA ALA A 78 23.22 10.62 8.87
C ALA A 78 23.20 11.82 9.84
N TRP A 79 22.02 12.20 10.35
CA TRP A 79 21.84 13.26 11.35
C TRP A 79 21.76 12.71 12.78
N GLY A 80 22.09 11.44 12.99
CA GLY A 80 22.00 10.75 14.27
C GLY A 80 20.69 9.99 14.47
N TRP A 81 20.71 9.07 15.43
CA TRP A 81 19.58 8.15 15.66
C TRP A 81 18.37 8.82 16.32
N VAL A 82 18.57 9.79 17.22
CA VAL A 82 17.45 10.52 17.87
C VAL A 82 16.68 11.37 16.85
N PRO A 83 17.33 12.22 16.03
CA PRO A 83 16.59 13.01 15.03
C PRO A 83 15.88 12.13 14.00
N ALA A 84 16.49 11.02 13.58
CA ALA A 84 15.85 10.05 12.69
C ALA A 84 14.57 9.47 13.31
N LEU A 85 14.59 9.07 14.58
CA LEU A 85 13.41 8.54 15.27
C LEU A 85 12.32 9.59 15.45
N LEU A 86 12.69 10.81 15.88
CA LEU A 86 11.73 11.90 16.04
C LEU A 86 11.07 12.27 14.71
N TRP A 87 11.84 12.30 13.62
CA TRP A 87 11.30 12.53 12.28
C TRP A 87 10.33 11.42 11.86
N VAL A 88 10.67 10.15 12.11
CA VAL A 88 9.78 9.02 11.80
C VAL A 88 8.50 9.08 12.63
N TRP A 89 8.58 9.32 13.94
CA TRP A 89 7.41 9.35 14.81
C TRP A 89 6.55 10.60 14.56
N LEU A 90 7.12 11.79 14.70
CA LEU A 90 6.36 13.03 14.63
C LEU A 90 5.99 13.38 13.19
N GLY A 91 6.90 13.17 12.23
CA GLY A 91 6.63 13.41 10.81
C GLY A 91 5.51 12.53 10.28
N ASN A 92 5.49 11.25 10.65
CA ASN A 92 4.37 10.38 10.30
C ASN A 92 3.05 10.83 10.94
N ILE A 93 3.05 11.15 12.24
CA ILE A 93 1.80 11.48 12.95
C ILE A 93 1.18 12.79 12.49
N PHE A 94 1.99 13.85 12.36
CA PHE A 94 1.47 15.21 12.11
C PHE A 94 1.41 15.58 10.63
N ILE A 95 2.18 14.89 9.78
CA ILE A 95 2.22 15.17 8.34
C ILE A 95 1.64 14.01 7.56
N GLY A 96 2.25 12.82 7.64
CA GLY A 96 1.87 11.66 6.81
C GLY A 96 0.42 11.22 7.03
N ALA A 97 0.10 10.81 8.25
CA ALA A 97 -1.23 10.31 8.61
C ALA A 97 -2.33 11.36 8.40
N VAL A 98 -2.03 12.64 8.70
CA VAL A 98 -2.96 13.75 8.48
C VAL A 98 -3.22 13.96 6.99
N HIS A 99 -2.15 14.00 6.19
CA HIS A 99 -2.24 14.17 4.74
C HIS A 99 -3.09 13.06 4.11
N ASP A 100 -2.83 11.80 4.46
CA ASP A 100 -3.54 10.65 3.89
C ASP A 100 -5.01 10.65 4.33
N TYR A 101 -5.29 10.93 5.61
CA TYR A 101 -6.65 10.99 6.13
C TYR A 101 -7.46 12.11 5.48
N LEU A 102 -6.92 13.33 5.40
CA LEU A 102 -7.60 14.46 4.78
C LEU A 102 -7.80 14.26 3.27
N SER A 103 -6.82 13.67 2.58
CA SER A 103 -6.91 13.39 1.15
C SER A 103 -8.00 12.34 0.85
N LEU A 104 -8.04 11.26 1.64
CA LEU A 104 -9.07 10.23 1.51
C LEU A 104 -10.47 10.78 1.82
N MET A 105 -10.62 11.50 2.93
CA MET A 105 -11.92 12.08 3.30
C MET A 105 -12.40 13.14 2.32
N SER A 106 -11.48 13.88 1.68
CA SER A 106 -11.81 14.79 0.59
C SER A 106 -12.32 14.02 -0.63
N SER A 107 -11.67 12.92 -1.01
CA SER A 107 -12.13 12.06 -2.11
C SER A 107 -13.52 11.47 -1.83
N VAL A 108 -13.75 10.95 -0.61
CA VAL A 108 -15.05 10.38 -0.20
C VAL A 108 -16.18 11.40 -0.28
N ARG A 109 -15.93 12.67 0.09
CA ARG A 109 -16.91 13.77 -0.02
C ARG A 109 -17.27 14.12 -1.47
N TYR A 110 -16.37 13.85 -2.41
CA TYR A 110 -16.56 14.06 -3.84
C TYR A 110 -16.68 12.72 -4.57
N ASP A 111 -17.50 11.81 -4.05
CA ASP A 111 -17.89 10.57 -4.73
C ASP A 111 -16.72 9.67 -5.15
N GLY A 112 -15.59 9.70 -4.44
CA GLY A 112 -14.41 8.89 -4.78
C GLY A 112 -13.54 9.47 -5.90
N HIS A 113 -13.76 10.72 -6.31
CA HIS A 113 -12.93 11.37 -7.32
C HIS A 113 -11.49 11.62 -6.84
N SER A 114 -10.57 11.63 -7.81
CA SER A 114 -9.14 11.89 -7.58
C SER A 114 -8.86 13.31 -7.09
N VAL A 115 -7.74 13.49 -6.38
CA VAL A 115 -7.33 14.79 -5.81
C VAL A 115 -7.21 15.89 -6.87
N GLN A 116 -6.73 15.58 -8.09
CA GLN A 116 -6.69 16.56 -9.18
C GLN A 116 -8.08 17.07 -9.58
N TRP A 117 -9.08 16.19 -9.57
CA TRP A 117 -10.44 16.55 -9.92
C TRP A 117 -11.04 17.46 -8.85
N VAL A 118 -10.83 17.10 -7.57
CA VAL A 118 -11.26 17.90 -6.42
C VAL A 118 -10.61 19.29 -6.46
N ALA A 119 -9.31 19.38 -6.72
CA ALA A 119 -8.61 20.65 -6.86
C ALA A 119 -9.19 21.53 -7.99
N GLY A 120 -9.55 20.91 -9.12
CA GLY A 120 -10.21 21.58 -10.24
C GLY A 120 -11.61 22.09 -9.91
N ARG A 121 -12.35 21.35 -9.07
CA ARG A 121 -13.72 21.68 -8.64
C ARG A 121 -13.76 22.77 -7.57
N VAL A 122 -12.83 22.73 -6.62
CA VAL A 122 -12.79 23.65 -5.46
C VAL A 122 -12.10 24.98 -5.78
N ILE A 123 -11.00 24.94 -6.55
CA ILE A 123 -10.21 26.14 -6.83
C ILE A 123 -10.62 26.73 -8.18
N LYS A 124 -10.10 26.17 -9.28
CA LYS A 124 -10.42 26.53 -10.67
C LYS A 124 -10.06 25.34 -11.56
N ARG A 125 -10.73 25.22 -12.72
CA ARG A 125 -10.48 24.14 -13.70
C ARG A 125 -9.01 24.05 -14.14
N ARG A 126 -8.32 25.19 -14.28
CA ARG A 126 -6.88 25.25 -14.61
C ARG A 126 -6.02 24.54 -13.56
N THR A 127 -6.34 24.67 -12.28
CA THR A 127 -5.60 24.02 -11.19
C THR A 127 -5.67 22.50 -11.32
N GLY A 128 -6.85 21.95 -11.66
CA GLY A 128 -7.00 20.52 -11.91
C GLY A 128 -6.10 20.01 -13.04
N TYR A 129 -6.02 20.73 -14.17
CA TYR A 129 -5.12 20.37 -15.27
C TYR A 129 -3.63 20.42 -14.88
N ILE A 130 -3.21 21.46 -14.15
CA ILE A 130 -1.82 21.56 -13.67
C ILE A 130 -1.51 20.39 -12.73
N PHE A 131 -2.43 20.07 -11.81
CA PHE A 131 -2.26 18.95 -10.90
C PHE A 131 -2.23 17.60 -11.63
N ALA A 132 -3.04 17.42 -12.66
CA ALA A 132 -3.02 16.21 -13.48
C ALA A 132 -1.67 16.02 -14.18
N TRP A 133 -1.11 17.09 -14.77
CA TRP A 133 0.24 17.04 -15.36
C TRP A 133 1.32 16.75 -14.31
N PHE A 134 1.23 17.40 -13.15
CA PHE A 134 2.15 17.14 -12.04
C PHE A 134 2.12 15.66 -11.61
N ILE A 135 0.93 15.10 -11.36
CA ILE A 135 0.75 13.69 -11.01
C ILE A 135 1.31 12.79 -12.11
N PHE A 136 1.04 13.09 -13.38
CA PHE A 136 1.54 12.30 -14.51
C PHE A 136 3.07 12.21 -14.52
N PHE A 137 3.78 13.34 -14.42
CA PHE A 137 5.25 13.34 -14.39
C PHE A 137 5.81 12.66 -13.14
N VAL A 138 5.17 12.86 -11.97
CA VAL A 138 5.57 12.19 -10.74
C VAL A 138 5.39 10.67 -10.85
N LEU A 139 4.28 10.19 -11.44
CA LEU A 139 4.05 8.76 -11.64
C LEU A 139 5.10 8.14 -12.58
N ILE A 140 5.51 8.84 -13.65
CA ILE A 140 6.61 8.39 -14.52
C ILE A 140 7.90 8.24 -13.70
N LEU A 141 8.24 9.25 -12.90
CA LEU A 141 9.44 9.23 -12.07
C LEU A 141 9.41 8.08 -11.05
N VAL A 142 8.27 7.89 -10.38
CA VAL A 142 8.06 6.82 -9.40
C VAL A 142 8.21 5.45 -10.06
N VAL A 143 7.54 5.22 -11.19
CA VAL A 143 7.65 3.94 -11.93
C VAL A 143 9.10 3.68 -12.35
N ALA A 144 9.80 4.70 -12.86
CA ALA A 144 11.20 4.56 -13.24
C ALA A 144 12.12 4.25 -12.05
N ALA A 145 11.95 4.97 -10.93
CA ALA A 145 12.76 4.77 -9.72
C ALA A 145 12.55 3.38 -9.12
N PHE A 146 11.30 2.97 -8.93
CA PHE A 146 10.98 1.64 -8.39
C PHE A 146 11.36 0.52 -9.37
N GLY A 147 11.14 0.72 -10.67
CA GLY A 147 11.57 -0.21 -11.71
C GLY A 147 13.07 -0.46 -11.66
N ALA A 148 13.88 0.59 -11.55
CA ALA A 148 15.33 0.48 -11.47
C ALA A 148 15.80 -0.28 -10.21
N VAL A 149 15.19 -0.02 -9.05
CA VAL A 149 15.52 -0.74 -7.81
C VAL A 149 15.12 -2.22 -7.91
N LEU A 150 13.87 -2.50 -8.34
CA LEU A 150 13.37 -3.88 -8.47
C LEU A 150 14.15 -4.68 -9.51
N GLY A 151 14.50 -4.07 -10.65
CA GLY A 151 15.28 -4.72 -11.70
C GLY A 151 16.64 -5.21 -11.19
N LYS A 152 17.34 -4.38 -10.41
CA LYS A 152 18.62 -4.77 -9.78
C LYS A 152 18.43 -5.91 -8.77
N ILE A 153 17.37 -5.86 -7.96
CA ILE A 153 17.05 -6.92 -6.99
C ILE A 153 16.74 -8.24 -7.69
N PHE A 154 15.97 -8.21 -8.78
CA PHE A 154 15.53 -9.40 -9.52
C PHE A 154 16.70 -10.09 -10.23
N VAL A 155 17.66 -9.33 -10.75
CA VAL A 155 18.90 -9.88 -11.30
C VAL A 155 19.78 -10.48 -10.20
N LYS A 156 19.94 -9.78 -9.08
CA LYS A 156 20.77 -10.22 -7.95
C LYS A 156 20.20 -11.46 -7.25
N THR A 157 18.88 -11.53 -7.12
CA THR A 157 18.17 -12.58 -6.36
C THR A 157 17.04 -13.19 -7.20
N PRO A 158 17.35 -14.14 -8.11
CA PRO A 158 16.39 -14.74 -9.04
C PRO A 158 15.19 -15.47 -8.40
N ALA A 159 15.27 -15.81 -7.11
CA ALA A 159 14.14 -16.38 -6.37
C ALA A 159 12.99 -15.38 -6.15
N VAL A 160 13.31 -14.08 -6.07
CA VAL A 160 12.33 -13.00 -5.85
C VAL A 160 11.33 -12.85 -7.01
N PRO A 161 11.77 -12.74 -8.29
CA PRO A 161 10.84 -12.71 -9.41
C PRO A 161 9.94 -13.94 -9.48
N SER A 162 10.50 -15.13 -9.24
CA SER A 162 9.74 -16.38 -9.25
C SER A 162 8.64 -16.39 -8.20
N ALA A 163 8.99 -16.06 -6.94
CA ALA A 163 8.03 -15.96 -5.86
C ALA A 163 6.94 -14.91 -6.16
N TYR A 164 7.32 -13.78 -6.77
CA TYR A 164 6.39 -12.74 -7.16
C TYR A 164 5.39 -13.20 -8.25
N LEU A 165 5.85 -13.94 -9.26
CA LEU A 165 4.99 -14.49 -10.30
C LEU A 165 3.98 -15.49 -9.74
N PHE A 166 4.43 -16.42 -8.88
CA PHE A 166 3.51 -17.34 -8.19
C PHE A 166 2.52 -16.61 -7.29
N LYS A 167 2.97 -15.53 -6.63
CA LYS A 167 2.10 -14.69 -5.81
C LYS A 167 1.05 -13.94 -6.63
N ILE A 168 1.35 -13.51 -7.87
CA ILE A 168 0.34 -12.92 -8.76
C ILE A 168 -0.79 -13.93 -8.99
N VAL A 169 -0.45 -15.19 -9.28
CA VAL A 169 -1.44 -16.26 -9.46
C VAL A 169 -2.24 -16.48 -8.17
N ALA A 170 -1.57 -16.56 -7.02
CA ALA A 170 -2.24 -16.66 -5.72
C ALA A 170 -3.20 -15.50 -5.45
N GLY A 171 -2.81 -14.27 -5.82
CA GLY A 171 -3.66 -13.08 -5.71
C GLY A 171 -4.90 -13.16 -6.59
N LEU A 172 -4.77 -13.60 -7.84
CA LEU A 172 -5.90 -13.82 -8.75
C LEU A 172 -6.87 -14.87 -8.19
N ILE A 173 -6.34 -15.99 -7.71
CA ILE A 173 -7.15 -17.04 -7.06
C ILE A 173 -7.90 -16.45 -5.87
N LEU A 174 -7.20 -15.75 -4.97
CA LEU A 174 -7.80 -15.12 -3.80
C LEU A 174 -8.90 -14.12 -4.17
N GLY A 175 -8.68 -13.31 -5.22
CA GLY A 175 -9.69 -12.39 -5.76
C GLY A 175 -10.95 -13.12 -6.22
N VAL A 176 -10.80 -14.26 -6.91
CA VAL A 176 -11.94 -15.12 -7.30
C VAL A 176 -12.65 -15.70 -6.08
N LEU A 177 -11.91 -16.23 -5.09
CA LEU A 177 -12.49 -16.80 -3.87
C LEU A 177 -13.34 -15.76 -3.12
N LEU A 178 -12.79 -14.54 -2.94
CA LEU A 178 -13.43 -13.46 -2.19
C LEU A 178 -14.60 -12.81 -2.92
N TYR A 179 -14.43 -12.45 -4.19
CA TYR A 179 -15.38 -11.59 -4.90
C TYR A 179 -16.32 -12.33 -5.84
N ARG A 180 -15.89 -13.43 -6.47
CA ARG A 180 -16.74 -14.21 -7.39
C ARG A 180 -17.45 -15.36 -6.68
N LEU A 181 -16.71 -16.18 -5.93
CA LEU A 181 -17.28 -17.31 -5.20
C LEU A 181 -17.88 -16.89 -3.85
N LYS A 182 -17.54 -15.69 -3.36
CA LYS A 182 -18.02 -15.14 -2.08
C LYS A 182 -17.83 -16.13 -0.93
N LEU A 183 -16.71 -16.87 -0.95
CA LEU A 183 -16.36 -17.78 0.13
C LEU A 183 -16.14 -17.02 1.43
N ASP A 184 -16.27 -17.73 2.55
CA ASP A 184 -16.02 -17.14 3.85
C ASP A 184 -14.64 -16.47 3.90
N PHE A 185 -14.61 -15.26 4.48
CA PHE A 185 -13.43 -14.41 4.50
C PHE A 185 -12.27 -15.09 5.24
N ARG A 186 -12.55 -15.79 6.34
CA ARG A 186 -11.51 -16.46 7.14
C ARG A 186 -10.89 -17.61 6.35
N LEU A 187 -11.73 -18.44 5.73
CA LEU A 187 -11.26 -19.55 4.88
C LEU A 187 -10.44 -19.03 3.71
N SER A 188 -10.93 -18.01 2.99
CA SER A 188 -10.21 -17.39 1.87
C SER A 188 -8.86 -16.83 2.30
N THR A 189 -8.79 -16.21 3.48
CA THR A 189 -7.54 -15.68 4.05
C THR A 189 -6.55 -16.80 4.37
N ILE A 190 -7.00 -17.88 5.01
CA ILE A 190 -6.14 -19.04 5.33
C ILE A 190 -5.58 -19.65 4.04
N ILE A 191 -6.43 -19.86 3.03
CA ILE A 191 -6.00 -20.36 1.72
C ILE A 191 -4.99 -19.40 1.08
N GLY A 192 -5.26 -18.09 1.15
CA GLY A 192 -4.35 -17.05 0.68
C GLY A 192 -2.97 -17.09 1.32
N ILE A 193 -2.91 -17.22 2.66
CA ILE A 193 -1.64 -17.31 3.40
C ILE A 193 -0.88 -18.59 3.03
N ILE A 194 -1.57 -19.73 2.93
CA ILE A 194 -0.95 -21.00 2.50
C ILE A 194 -0.36 -20.86 1.08
N MET A 195 -1.12 -20.26 0.15
CA MET A 195 -0.63 -20.00 -1.20
C MET A 195 0.54 -19.02 -1.24
N LEU A 196 0.56 -18.02 -0.35
CA LEU A 196 1.67 -17.07 -0.23
C LEU A 196 2.95 -17.79 0.23
N VAL A 197 2.86 -18.63 1.26
CA VAL A 197 4.02 -19.42 1.74
C VAL A 197 4.47 -20.38 0.64
N ALA A 198 3.55 -21.05 -0.04
CA ALA A 198 3.87 -21.92 -1.17
C ALA A 198 4.56 -21.14 -2.30
N ALA A 199 4.11 -19.92 -2.63
CA ALA A 199 4.72 -19.08 -3.64
C ALA A 199 6.17 -18.71 -3.30
N ILE A 200 6.48 -18.44 -2.02
CA ILE A 200 7.85 -18.15 -1.57
C ILE A 200 8.73 -19.39 -1.71
N VAL A 201 8.27 -20.54 -1.19
CA VAL A 201 9.04 -21.81 -1.23
C VAL A 201 9.25 -22.29 -2.67
N LEU A 202 8.23 -22.21 -3.52
CA LEU A 202 8.34 -22.54 -4.94
C LEU A 202 9.23 -21.55 -5.68
N GLY A 203 9.18 -20.27 -5.32
CA GLY A 203 10.05 -19.25 -5.89
C GLY A 203 11.53 -19.51 -5.62
N GLU A 204 11.86 -19.99 -4.43
CA GLU A 204 13.22 -20.40 -4.06
C GLU A 204 13.67 -21.66 -4.84
N LYS A 205 12.77 -22.63 -5.03
CA LYS A 205 13.06 -23.87 -5.76
C LYS A 205 13.19 -23.67 -7.28
N PHE A 206 12.46 -22.73 -7.86
CA PHE A 206 12.42 -22.47 -9.30
C PHE A 206 12.84 -21.03 -9.65
N PRO A 207 14.11 -20.65 -9.43
CA PRO A 207 14.58 -19.30 -9.68
C PRO A 207 14.64 -18.95 -11.17
N ILE A 208 13.97 -17.87 -11.57
CA ILE A 208 13.95 -17.39 -12.96
C ILE A 208 15.05 -16.35 -13.12
N LYS A 209 16.08 -16.71 -13.88
CA LYS A 209 17.19 -15.83 -14.21
C LYS A 209 16.88 -15.12 -15.52
N ALA A 210 16.89 -13.79 -15.50
CA ALA A 210 16.77 -12.97 -16.69
C ALA A 210 17.60 -11.69 -16.54
N SER A 211 17.93 -11.06 -17.67
CA SER A 211 18.70 -9.81 -17.67
C SER A 211 17.88 -8.64 -17.11
N TYR A 212 18.55 -7.57 -16.68
CA TYR A 212 17.90 -6.34 -16.25
C TYR A 212 16.93 -5.79 -17.31
N ASN A 213 17.37 -5.75 -18.57
CA ASN A 213 16.56 -5.25 -19.69
C ASN A 213 15.31 -6.12 -19.92
N THR A 214 15.44 -7.44 -19.80
CA THR A 214 14.30 -8.36 -19.89
C THR A 214 13.28 -8.06 -18.79
N TRP A 215 13.72 -7.84 -17.55
CA TRP A 215 12.82 -7.48 -16.46
C TRP A 215 12.16 -6.12 -16.66
N MET A 216 12.85 -5.13 -17.22
CA MET A 216 12.23 -3.82 -17.53
C MET A 216 11.07 -3.97 -18.53
N VAL A 217 11.25 -4.79 -19.56
CA VAL A 217 10.20 -5.09 -20.53
C VAL A 217 9.03 -5.82 -19.86
N VAL A 218 9.31 -6.82 -19.02
CA VAL A 218 8.27 -7.53 -18.26
C VAL A 218 7.49 -6.58 -17.35
N PHE A 219 8.17 -5.67 -16.63
CA PHE A 219 7.52 -4.69 -15.77
C PHE A 219 6.64 -3.72 -16.56
N PHE A 220 7.11 -3.27 -17.72
CA PHE A 220 6.35 -2.38 -18.60
C PHE A 220 4.99 -2.99 -18.98
N PHE A 221 4.99 -4.22 -19.51
CA PHE A 221 3.74 -4.89 -19.87
C PHE A 221 2.89 -5.24 -18.65
N TYR A 222 3.52 -5.67 -17.56
CA TYR A 222 2.82 -6.00 -16.33
C TYR A 222 2.06 -4.81 -15.75
N ILE A 223 2.68 -3.62 -15.71
CA ILE A 223 2.06 -2.41 -15.18
C ILE A 223 0.85 -2.00 -16.01
N ILE A 224 0.94 -2.09 -17.34
CA ILE A 224 -0.20 -1.81 -18.24
C ILE A 224 -1.36 -2.75 -17.93
N ILE A 225 -1.10 -4.06 -17.89
CA ILE A 225 -2.13 -5.07 -17.59
C ILE A 225 -2.73 -4.82 -16.20
N ALA A 226 -1.89 -4.62 -15.18
CA ALA A 226 -2.34 -4.43 -13.81
C ALA A 226 -3.15 -3.14 -13.63
N ALA A 227 -2.82 -2.05 -14.34
CA ALA A 227 -3.52 -0.78 -14.28
C ALA A 227 -4.87 -0.81 -15.04
N SER A 228 -5.01 -1.68 -16.04
CA SER A 228 -6.27 -1.84 -16.79
C SER A 228 -7.28 -2.78 -16.13
N LEU A 229 -6.83 -3.65 -15.21
CA LEU A 229 -7.71 -4.59 -14.53
C LEU A 229 -8.48 -3.89 -13.39
N PRO A 230 -9.75 -4.28 -13.15
CA PRO A 230 -10.46 -3.84 -11.96
C PRO A 230 -9.68 -4.19 -10.68
N VAL A 231 -9.61 -3.24 -9.76
CA VAL A 231 -8.73 -3.31 -8.57
C VAL A 231 -8.97 -4.57 -7.73
N GLN A 232 -10.23 -5.02 -7.63
CA GLN A 232 -10.64 -6.20 -6.86
C GLN A 232 -10.14 -7.53 -7.45
N VAL A 233 -9.82 -7.57 -8.75
CA VAL A 233 -9.40 -8.80 -9.43
C VAL A 233 -7.98 -9.18 -9.05
N LEU A 234 -7.07 -8.20 -9.03
CA LEU A 234 -5.64 -8.43 -8.84
C LEU A 234 -5.04 -7.59 -7.73
N LEU A 235 -5.10 -6.25 -7.87
CA LEU A 235 -4.37 -5.31 -7.02
C LEU A 235 -4.70 -5.49 -5.54
N GLN A 236 -5.98 -5.44 -5.19
CA GLN A 236 -6.41 -5.53 -3.81
C GLN A 236 -6.15 -6.91 -3.16
N PRO A 237 -6.48 -8.06 -3.77
CA PRO A 237 -6.13 -9.37 -3.22
C PRO A 237 -4.62 -9.60 -3.11
N ARG A 238 -3.84 -9.20 -4.13
CA ARG A 238 -2.37 -9.30 -4.13
C ARG A 238 -1.76 -8.46 -3.01
N ASP A 239 -2.24 -7.24 -2.82
CA ASP A 239 -1.71 -6.34 -1.81
C ASP A 239 -2.15 -6.74 -0.40
N TYR A 240 -3.33 -7.35 -0.26
CA TYR A 240 -3.72 -8.00 0.98
C TYR A 240 -2.76 -9.15 1.36
N LEU A 241 -2.32 -9.98 0.39
CA LEU A 241 -1.28 -10.98 0.64
C LEU A 241 0.07 -10.32 1.02
N ASN A 242 0.43 -9.19 0.41
CA ASN A 242 1.64 -8.44 0.79
C ASN A 242 1.59 -7.96 2.24
N ALA A 243 0.42 -7.51 2.72
CA ALA A 243 0.26 -7.08 4.11
C ALA A 243 0.60 -8.21 5.09
N TRP A 244 0.21 -9.45 4.80
CA TRP A 244 0.60 -10.61 5.62
C TRP A 244 2.11 -10.87 5.60
N LEU A 245 2.77 -10.70 4.44
CA LEU A 245 4.22 -10.81 4.34
C LEU A 245 4.92 -9.74 5.21
N LEU A 246 4.44 -8.51 5.15
CA LEU A 246 4.99 -7.39 5.93
C LEU A 246 4.77 -7.58 7.44
N VAL A 247 3.57 -7.97 7.86
CA VAL A 247 3.27 -8.27 9.26
C VAL A 247 4.08 -9.46 9.76
N GLY A 248 4.17 -10.54 8.96
CA GLY A 248 5.00 -11.70 9.27
C GLY A 248 6.48 -11.32 9.42
N GLY A 249 7.00 -10.48 8.52
CA GLY A 249 8.35 -9.94 8.62
C GLY A 249 8.58 -9.11 9.88
N LEU A 250 7.60 -8.28 10.28
CA LEU A 250 7.68 -7.50 11.51
C LEU A 250 7.69 -8.38 12.76
N VAL A 251 6.83 -9.40 12.82
CA VAL A 251 6.76 -10.34 13.95
C VAL A 251 8.06 -11.15 14.07
N LEU A 252 8.53 -11.73 12.96
CA LEU A 252 9.79 -12.49 12.95
C LEU A 252 10.98 -11.61 13.32
N GLY A 253 11.04 -10.39 12.78
CA GLY A 253 12.09 -9.42 13.13
C GLY A 253 12.03 -8.99 14.60
N GLY A 254 10.82 -8.83 15.16
CA GLY A 254 10.63 -8.48 16.56
C GLY A 254 10.99 -9.59 17.55
N VAL A 255 10.82 -10.87 17.16
CA VAL A 255 11.24 -12.03 17.98
C VAL A 255 12.76 -12.26 17.92
N ALA A 256 13.40 -11.86 16.81
CA ALA A 256 14.84 -12.06 16.61
C ALA A 256 15.73 -11.07 17.39
N VAL A 257 15.16 -10.00 17.95
CA VAL A 257 15.83 -8.90 18.67
C VAL A 257 15.55 -9.01 20.16
#